data_AF-A0A0A1V9S0-F1
#
_entry.id   AF-A0A0A1V9S0-F1
#
_cell.length_a   1.000
_cell.length_b   1.000
_cell.length_c   1.000
_cell.angle_alpha   90.00
_cell.angle_beta   90.00
_cell.angle_gamma   90.00
#
_symmetry.space_group_name_H-M   'P 1'
#
loop_
_entity.id
_entity.type
_entity.pdbx_description
1 polymer ?
#
loop_
_entity_poly.entity_id
_entity_poly.type
_entity_poly.pdbx_seq_one_letter_code
_entity_poly.pdbx_strand_id
1 'polypeptide(L)'
;MHQHVSRALCRGQNYLSQSSIYRTTVIPSSNLPTCRFASWSQSSRSLTTTAANKPARSYTPVSHAPTPPPTKSLEDLAGASYIVRRTPSIQLPVYRRFASGGNRQVVLIKKVDGDRKKLLDDLVETLGVSKQDIRLNPTTQHIELKGDYYEKTKSWLLERGF
;
A
#
# COMPACT_ATOMS: atom_id res chain seq x y z
N MET A 1 28.62 36.34 28.45
CA MET A 1 29.35 35.45 29.37
C MET A 1 28.54 34.19 29.55
N HIS A 2 29.13 33.03 29.22
CA HIS A 2 28.70 31.66 29.55
C HIS A 2 27.43 31.12 28.85
N GLN A 3 27.36 29.91 28.30
CA GLN A 3 28.32 28.83 28.10
C GLN A 3 27.79 27.91 26.97
N HIS A 4 28.70 27.47 26.09
CA HIS A 4 28.51 26.34 25.19
C HIS A 4 28.37 25.04 26.00
N VAL A 5 27.45 24.16 25.63
CA VAL A 5 27.49 22.75 26.06
C VAL A 5 27.54 21.86 24.81
N SER A 6 28.67 21.17 24.68
CA SER A 6 29.01 20.27 23.59
C SER A 6 28.54 18.83 23.86
N ARG A 7 28.09 18.18 22.79
CA ARG A 7 28.25 16.77 22.39
C ARG A 7 28.23 15.66 23.46
N ALA A 8 27.30 14.71 23.29
CA ALA A 8 27.52 13.31 23.60
C ALA A 8 27.44 12.49 22.29
N LEU A 9 28.57 11.87 21.91
CA LEU A 9 28.67 10.87 20.85
C LEU A 9 28.54 9.49 21.51
N CYS A 10 27.47 8.76 21.21
CA CYS A 10 27.38 7.35 21.58
C CYS A 10 28.00 6.51 20.47
N ARG A 11 29.25 6.08 20.67
CA ARG A 11 29.85 4.92 19.97
C ARG A 11 29.30 3.65 20.62
N GLY A 12 28.63 2.80 19.85
CA GLY A 12 28.23 1.46 20.25
C GLY A 12 28.73 0.44 19.24
N GLN A 13 29.46 -0.56 19.73
CA GLN A 13 30.28 -1.53 19.01
C GLN A 13 29.52 -2.53 18.14
N ASN A 14 30.24 -2.99 17.11
CA ASN A 14 29.97 -4.20 16.35
C ASN A 14 29.98 -5.43 17.27
N TYR A 15 28.94 -6.27 17.16
CA TYR A 15 29.00 -7.66 17.58
C TYR A 15 28.74 -8.56 16.38
N LEU A 16 29.77 -9.32 16.04
CA LEU A 16 29.81 -10.42 15.09
C LEU A 16 29.43 -11.72 15.81
N SER A 17 28.78 -12.62 15.06
CA SER A 17 28.64 -14.06 15.33
C SER A 17 27.57 -14.41 16.38
N GLN A 18 26.72 -15.44 16.24
CA GLN A 18 26.90 -16.73 15.58
C GLN A 18 25.56 -17.29 15.06
N SER A 19 25.66 -18.11 14.02
CA SER A 19 24.68 -19.09 13.58
C SER A 19 24.33 -20.10 14.68
N SER A 20 23.05 -20.29 14.96
CA SER A 20 22.58 -21.36 15.84
C SER A 20 21.78 -22.40 15.07
N ILE A 21 22.14 -23.64 15.36
CA ILE A 21 21.89 -24.88 14.64
C ILE A 21 20.49 -25.40 15.00
N TYR A 22 19.79 -25.89 13.98
CA TYR A 22 18.52 -26.62 14.04
C TYR A 22 18.58 -27.76 15.07
N ARG A 23 17.73 -27.68 16.10
CA ARG A 23 17.53 -28.76 17.07
C ARG A 23 16.15 -29.38 16.86
N THR A 24 16.15 -30.56 16.22
CA THR A 24 15.03 -31.49 16.16
C THR A 24 14.81 -32.10 17.54
N THR A 25 13.57 -32.06 18.06
CA THR A 25 13.16 -32.89 19.19
C THR A 25 11.86 -33.62 18.87
N VAL A 26 11.91 -34.91 19.17
CA VAL A 26 11.01 -36.00 18.84
C VAL A 26 9.77 -35.97 19.73
N ILE A 27 8.64 -36.35 19.14
CA ILE A 27 7.30 -36.53 19.73
C ILE A 27 7.30 -37.76 20.66
N PRO A 28 6.66 -37.68 21.84
CA PRO A 28 6.01 -38.85 22.42
C PRO A 28 4.48 -38.73 22.37
N SER A 29 3.88 -39.77 21.81
CA SER A 29 2.46 -40.14 21.88
C SER A 29 2.13 -40.67 23.27
N SER A 30 1.01 -40.23 23.86
CA SER A 30 0.06 -41.13 24.54
C SER A 30 -1.09 -40.39 25.24
N ASN A 31 -2.29 -40.94 25.05
CA ASN A 31 -3.46 -40.94 25.93
C ASN A 31 -4.46 -39.78 25.80
N LEU A 32 -5.48 -40.01 24.96
CA LEU A 32 -6.74 -39.26 24.94
C LEU A 32 -7.59 -39.64 26.17
N PRO A 33 -8.00 -38.68 27.01
CA PRO A 33 -9.06 -38.92 27.98
C PRO A 33 -10.43 -38.90 27.27
N THR A 34 -11.17 -40.00 27.37
CA THR A 34 -12.60 -40.07 27.03
C THR A 34 -13.38 -39.17 27.98
N CYS A 35 -13.69 -37.96 27.53
CA CYS A 35 -14.61 -37.07 28.23
C CYS A 35 -16.04 -37.59 28.02
N ARG A 36 -16.64 -38.11 29.10
CA ARG A 36 -18.07 -38.45 29.17
C ARG A 36 -18.88 -37.18 28.93
N PHE A 37 -19.75 -37.19 27.92
CA PHE A 37 -20.73 -36.12 27.72
C PHE A 37 -21.72 -36.12 28.88
N ALA A 38 -21.54 -35.21 29.82
CA ALA A 38 -22.59 -34.85 30.76
C ALA A 38 -23.61 -33.98 30.01
N SER A 39 -24.84 -34.49 29.88
CA SER A 39 -25.98 -33.72 29.36
C SER A 39 -26.29 -32.60 30.35
N TRP A 40 -25.79 -31.39 30.06
CA TRP A 40 -26.19 -30.21 30.80
C TRP A 40 -27.49 -29.66 30.22
N SER A 41 -28.54 -29.79 31.05
CA SER A 41 -29.83 -29.13 30.95
C SER A 41 -29.70 -27.67 30.50
N GLN A 42 -30.53 -27.29 29.53
CA GLN A 42 -30.69 -25.92 29.07
C GLN A 42 -31.27 -25.07 30.20
N SER A 43 -30.42 -24.29 30.84
CA SER A 43 -30.86 -23.12 31.61
C SER A 43 -30.65 -21.89 30.74
N SER A 44 -31.72 -21.44 30.10
CA SER A 44 -31.78 -20.19 29.35
C SER A 44 -31.49 -19.03 30.30
N ARG A 45 -30.23 -18.58 30.33
CA ARG A 45 -29.89 -17.30 30.96
C ARG A 45 -30.39 -16.19 30.04
N SER A 46 -31.46 -15.52 30.43
CA SER A 46 -31.87 -14.24 29.84
C SER A 46 -30.76 -13.22 30.09
N LEU A 47 -29.97 -12.94 29.06
CA LEU A 47 -28.94 -11.90 29.07
C LEU A 47 -29.61 -10.54 28.86
N THR A 48 -30.05 -9.88 29.94
CA THR A 48 -30.24 -8.42 29.91
C THR A 48 -28.87 -7.76 29.91
N THR A 49 -28.25 -7.75 28.74
CA THR A 49 -27.06 -6.94 28.49
C THR A 49 -27.55 -5.56 28.13
N THR A 50 -27.41 -4.59 29.03
CA THR A 50 -27.44 -3.16 28.67
C THR A 50 -26.19 -2.89 27.83
N ALA A 51 -26.26 -3.29 26.56
CA ALA A 51 -25.19 -3.12 25.60
C ALA A 51 -25.18 -1.65 25.17
N ALA A 52 -24.14 -0.93 25.56
CA ALA A 52 -23.83 0.36 24.97
C ALA A 52 -23.79 0.20 23.45
N ASN A 53 -24.68 0.90 22.75
CA ASN A 53 -24.76 0.98 21.29
C ASN A 53 -23.43 1.50 20.72
N LYS A 54 -22.47 0.61 20.47
CA LYS A 54 -21.39 0.89 19.53
C LYS A 54 -21.98 0.65 18.14
N PRO A 55 -22.05 1.66 17.25
CA PRO A 55 -22.56 1.45 15.90
C PRO A 55 -21.67 0.40 15.22
N ALA A 56 -22.27 -0.74 14.85
CA ALA A 56 -21.63 -1.68 13.96
C ALA A 56 -21.29 -0.92 12.67
N ARG A 57 -20.00 -0.85 12.31
CA ARG A 57 -19.57 -0.25 11.04
C ARG A 57 -20.24 -1.04 9.92
N SER A 58 -21.23 -0.43 9.26
CA SER A 58 -21.80 -0.93 8.02
C SER A 58 -20.67 -0.94 6.98
N TYR A 59 -20.23 -2.13 6.59
CA TYR A 59 -19.31 -2.27 5.47
C TYR A 59 -20.10 -2.08 4.18
N THR A 60 -20.23 -0.84 3.73
CA THR A 60 -20.67 -0.56 2.37
C THR A 60 -19.49 -0.88 1.43
N PRO A 61 -19.63 -1.83 0.50
CA PRO A 61 -18.60 -2.06 -0.49
C PRO A 61 -18.44 -0.78 -1.31
N VAL A 62 -17.22 -0.25 -1.37
CA VAL A 62 -16.90 0.93 -2.18
C VAL A 62 -17.03 0.52 -3.65
N SER A 63 -18.16 0.88 -4.27
CA SER A 63 -18.34 0.68 -5.70
C SER A 63 -17.45 1.67 -6.45
N HIS A 64 -16.48 1.15 -7.20
CA HIS A 64 -15.66 1.96 -8.09
C HIS A 64 -16.35 2.07 -9.45
N ALA A 65 -16.39 3.28 -10.01
CA ALA A 65 -16.88 3.48 -11.37
C ALA A 65 -16.03 2.64 -12.36
N PRO A 66 -16.67 1.96 -13.33
CA PRO A 66 -15.94 1.22 -14.34
C PRO A 66 -15.04 2.18 -15.13
N THR A 67 -13.77 1.80 -15.31
CA THR A 67 -12.85 2.57 -16.14
C THR A 67 -13.05 2.15 -17.61
N PRO A 68 -13.08 3.08 -18.58
CA PRO A 68 -13.24 2.72 -19.98
C PRO A 68 -12.09 1.82 -20.45
N PRO A 69 -12.35 1.00 -21.49
CA PRO A 69 -11.33 0.15 -22.08
C PRO A 69 -10.16 0.99 -22.62
N PRO A 70 -8.93 0.45 -22.64
CA PRO A 70 -7.79 1.14 -23.21
C PRO A 70 -8.03 1.40 -24.70
N THR A 71 -7.74 2.62 -25.15
CA THR A 71 -7.95 3.04 -26.55
C THR A 71 -6.73 2.78 -27.42
N LYS A 72 -5.53 2.72 -26.83
CA LYS A 72 -4.30 2.45 -27.57
C LYS A 72 -4.25 1.03 -28.10
N SER A 73 -3.86 0.91 -29.37
CA SER A 73 -3.59 -0.37 -30.01
C SER A 73 -2.27 -0.99 -29.50
N LEU A 74 -2.07 -2.29 -29.71
CA LEU A 74 -0.84 -2.96 -29.29
C LEU A 74 0.38 -2.47 -30.09
N GLU A 75 0.20 -2.08 -31.35
CA GLU A 75 1.25 -1.52 -32.21
C GLU A 75 1.70 -0.14 -31.71
N ASP A 76 0.76 0.72 -31.30
CA ASP A 76 1.08 2.03 -30.72
C ASP A 76 1.89 1.90 -29.42
N LEU A 77 1.58 0.87 -28.62
CA LEU A 77 2.31 0.58 -27.39
C LEU A 77 3.72 0.06 -27.68
N ALA A 78 3.91 -0.75 -28.72
CA ALA A 78 5.22 -1.28 -29.09
C ALA A 78 6.21 -0.19 -29.52
N GLY A 79 5.73 0.90 -30.12
CA GLY A 79 6.55 2.06 -30.49
C GLY A 79 6.73 3.12 -29.39
N ALA A 80 6.00 3.01 -28.28
CA ALA A 80 6.03 4.03 -27.23
C ALA A 80 7.26 3.90 -26.33
N SER A 81 7.86 5.05 -25.97
CA SER A 81 9.00 5.09 -25.05
C SER A 81 8.66 4.53 -23.65
N TYR A 82 7.40 4.64 -23.24
CA TYR A 82 6.90 4.11 -21.98
C TYR A 82 5.44 3.67 -22.11
N ILE A 83 5.04 2.73 -21.24
CA ILE A 83 3.68 2.18 -21.20
C ILE A 83 3.22 2.14 -19.75
N VAL A 84 1.97 2.54 -19.50
CA VAL A 84 1.30 2.35 -18.21
C VAL A 84 0.33 1.18 -18.34
N ARG A 85 0.65 0.04 -17.71
CA ARG A 85 -0.20 -1.16 -17.80
C ARG A 85 -1.38 -1.10 -16.83
N ARG A 86 -2.54 -1.55 -17.28
CA ARG A 86 -3.73 -1.75 -16.43
C ARG A 86 -3.49 -2.81 -15.35
N THR A 87 -4.32 -2.74 -14.31
CA THR A 87 -4.41 -3.80 -13.29
C THR A 87 -5.11 -5.04 -13.87
N PRO A 88 -5.01 -6.22 -13.22
CA PRO A 88 -5.82 -7.38 -13.60
C PRO A 88 -7.33 -7.12 -13.61
N SER A 89 -7.79 -6.15 -12.82
CA SER A 89 -9.17 -5.64 -12.79
C SER A 89 -9.46 -4.54 -13.83
N ILE A 90 -8.56 -4.35 -14.81
CA ILE A 90 -8.69 -3.38 -15.93
C ILE A 90 -8.74 -1.90 -15.46
N GLN A 91 -8.31 -1.62 -14.23
CA GLN A 91 -8.26 -0.27 -13.67
C GLN A 91 -6.93 0.42 -13.98
N LEU A 92 -6.93 1.75 -13.94
CA LEU A 92 -5.70 2.53 -13.98
C LEU A 92 -4.87 2.29 -12.71
N PRO A 93 -3.54 2.12 -12.81
CA PRO A 93 -2.67 1.85 -11.66
C PRO A 93 -2.30 3.15 -10.89
N VAL A 94 -3.29 4.03 -10.65
CA VAL A 94 -3.14 5.30 -9.93
C VAL A 94 -3.76 5.17 -8.56
N TYR A 95 -3.02 5.51 -7.50
CA TYR A 95 -3.46 5.33 -6.12
C TYR A 95 -3.24 6.60 -5.30
N ARG A 96 -4.17 6.90 -4.38
CA ARG A 96 -3.95 7.89 -3.32
C ARG A 96 -3.28 7.22 -2.13
N ARG A 97 -2.25 7.85 -1.59
CA ARG A 97 -1.61 7.47 -0.33
C ARG A 97 -1.60 8.66 0.60
N PHE A 98 -2.18 8.48 1.78
CA PHE A 98 -2.10 9.44 2.86
C PHE A 98 -0.94 9.07 3.80
N ALA A 99 -0.16 10.06 4.18
CA ALA A 99 0.98 9.97 5.09
C ALA A 99 0.86 11.06 6.15
N SER A 100 1.73 11.02 7.17
CA SER A 100 1.75 12.01 8.27
C SER A 100 0.38 12.22 8.92
N GLY A 101 -0.32 11.12 9.23
CA GLY A 101 -1.64 11.17 9.87
C GLY A 101 -2.79 11.68 8.99
N GLY A 102 -2.59 11.80 7.67
CA GLY A 102 -3.61 12.29 6.73
C GLY A 102 -3.25 13.61 6.06
N ASN A 103 -2.35 14.38 6.66
CA ASN A 103 -2.00 15.72 6.18
C ASN A 103 -1.24 15.70 4.85
N ARG A 104 -0.44 14.66 4.61
CA ARG A 104 0.35 14.55 3.38
C ARG A 104 -0.32 13.58 2.43
N GLN A 105 -0.82 14.08 1.31
CA GLN A 105 -1.29 13.25 0.20
C GLN A 105 -0.17 13.05 -0.83
N VAL A 106 -0.05 11.81 -1.31
CA VAL A 106 0.85 11.41 -2.39
C VAL A 106 0.06 10.55 -3.37
N VAL A 107 0.16 10.85 -4.66
CA VAL A 107 -0.39 10.03 -5.74
C VAL A 107 0.71 9.10 -6.25
N LEU A 108 0.42 7.81 -6.33
CA LEU A 108 1.35 6.81 -6.87
C LEU A 108 0.85 6.31 -8.21
N ILE A 109 1.72 6.37 -9.22
CA ILE A 109 1.51 5.69 -10.50
C ILE A 109 2.39 4.44 -10.52
N LYS A 110 1.76 3.28 -10.61
CA LYS A 110 2.43 1.97 -10.65
C LYS A 110 2.37 1.38 -12.05
N LYS A 111 2.99 0.20 -12.23
CA LYS A 111 2.92 -0.59 -13.47
C LYS A 111 3.36 0.20 -14.72
N VAL A 112 4.41 1.01 -14.56
CA VAL A 112 5.05 1.71 -15.67
C VAL A 112 6.19 0.86 -16.21
N ASP A 113 6.16 0.59 -17.50
CA ASP A 113 7.20 -0.09 -18.28
C ASP A 113 7.87 0.91 -19.23
N GLY A 114 9.12 0.64 -19.62
CA GLY A 114 9.91 1.52 -20.48
C GLY A 114 10.58 2.70 -19.73
N ASP A 115 10.73 3.83 -20.42
CA ASP A 115 11.41 5.02 -19.89
C ASP A 115 10.52 5.84 -18.96
N ARG A 116 10.69 5.60 -17.67
CA ARG A 116 9.95 6.27 -16.59
C ARG A 116 10.32 7.75 -16.43
N LYS A 117 11.51 8.16 -16.87
CA LYS A 117 11.93 9.57 -16.79
C LYS A 117 11.15 10.41 -17.81
N LYS A 118 10.95 9.87 -19.01
CA LYS A 118 10.09 10.49 -20.02
C LYS A 118 8.65 10.66 -19.52
N LEU A 119 8.06 9.64 -18.91
CA LEU A 119 6.74 9.77 -18.30
C LEU A 119 6.73 10.84 -17.20
N LEU A 120 7.79 10.93 -16.39
CA LEU A 120 7.91 11.96 -15.35
C LEU A 120 7.95 13.37 -15.95
N ASP A 121 8.74 13.59 -17.01
CA ASP A 121 8.82 14.88 -17.70
C ASP A 121 7.48 15.27 -18.34
N ASP A 122 6.82 14.35 -19.02
CA ASP A 122 5.48 14.55 -19.61
C ASP A 122 4.45 14.92 -18.53
N LEU A 123 4.50 14.29 -17.35
CA LEU A 123 3.61 14.62 -16.23
C LEU A 123 3.89 16.01 -15.64
N VAL A 124 5.17 16.41 -15.56
CA VAL A 124 5.55 17.76 -15.11
C VAL A 124 4.99 18.82 -16.04
N GLU A 125 5.14 18.62 -17.34
CA GLU A 125 4.66 19.55 -18.37
C GLU A 125 3.12 19.64 -18.39
N THR A 126 2.45 18.49 -18.37
CA THR A 126 0.98 18.43 -18.57
C THR A 126 0.19 18.78 -17.32
N LEU A 127 0.64 18.35 -16.13
CA LEU A 127 -0.06 18.61 -14.87
C LEU A 127 0.40 19.91 -14.18
N GLY A 128 1.46 20.55 -14.68
CA GLY A 128 2.06 21.74 -14.08
C GLY A 128 2.64 21.49 -12.68
N VAL A 129 3.15 20.27 -12.45
CA VAL A 129 3.72 19.86 -11.15
C VAL A 129 5.16 20.36 -11.07
N SER A 130 5.56 20.92 -9.92
CA SER A 130 6.96 21.27 -9.69
C SER A 130 7.85 20.02 -9.76
N LYS A 131 9.03 20.13 -10.39
CA LYS A 131 10.02 19.05 -10.44
C LYS A 131 10.44 18.53 -9.06
N GLN A 132 10.26 19.34 -8.01
CA GLN A 132 10.56 18.98 -6.63
C GLN A 132 9.46 18.12 -5.97
N ASP A 133 8.23 18.22 -6.48
CA ASP A 133 7.05 17.53 -5.95
C ASP A 133 6.76 16.21 -6.67
N ILE A 134 7.48 15.92 -7.75
CA ILE A 134 7.44 14.61 -8.43
C ILE A 134 8.75 13.86 -8.19
N ARG A 135 8.66 12.55 -7.96
CA ARG A 135 9.81 11.71 -7.72
C ARG A 135 9.65 10.35 -8.38
N LEU A 136 10.74 9.87 -8.98
CA LEU A 136 10.90 8.46 -9.32
C LEU A 136 11.51 7.72 -8.12
N ASN A 137 10.82 6.72 -7.61
CA ASN A 137 11.34 5.89 -6.53
C ASN A 137 12.44 4.97 -7.07
N PRO A 138 13.70 5.06 -6.60
CA PRO A 138 14.81 4.29 -7.20
C PRO A 138 14.68 2.79 -6.97
N THR A 139 14.04 2.36 -5.88
CA THR A 139 13.89 0.94 -5.52
C THR A 139 12.72 0.31 -6.25
N THR A 140 11.55 0.94 -6.18
CA THR A 140 10.31 0.36 -6.73
C THR A 140 9.99 0.84 -8.14
N GLN A 141 10.68 1.87 -8.63
CA GLN A 141 10.48 2.47 -9.94
C GLN A 141 9.04 2.99 -10.16
N HIS A 142 8.31 3.26 -9.08
CA HIS A 142 7.04 3.95 -9.14
C HIS A 142 7.24 5.46 -9.21
N ILE A 143 6.29 6.15 -9.85
CA ILE A 143 6.23 7.61 -9.86
C ILE A 143 5.37 8.05 -8.68
N GLU A 144 5.91 8.94 -7.86
CA GLU A 144 5.27 9.52 -6.70
C GLU A 144 5.09 11.03 -6.93
N LEU A 145 3.84 11.50 -6.91
CA LEU A 145 3.49 12.92 -7.00
C LEU A 145 2.99 13.38 -5.63
N LYS A 146 3.59 14.42 -5.07
CA LYS A 146 3.14 15.04 -3.82
C LYS A 146 1.98 15.98 -4.11
N GLY A 147 0.93 15.93 -3.29
CA GLY A 147 -0.27 16.76 -3.42
C GLY A 147 -1.48 16.01 -3.99
N ASP A 148 -2.57 16.76 -4.24
CA ASP A 148 -3.81 16.22 -4.77
C ASP A 148 -3.86 16.33 -6.30
N TYR A 149 -3.18 15.39 -6.96
CA TYR A 149 -3.15 15.28 -8.42
C TYR A 149 -3.91 14.04 -8.94
N TYR A 150 -4.69 13.37 -8.09
CA TYR A 150 -5.22 12.05 -8.42
C TYR A 150 -6.17 12.10 -9.62
N GLU A 151 -7.17 12.98 -9.58
CA GLU A 151 -8.15 13.07 -10.68
C GLU A 151 -7.48 13.56 -11.96
N LYS A 152 -6.61 14.58 -11.87
CA LYS A 152 -5.88 15.10 -13.04
C LYS A 152 -5.01 14.03 -13.70
N THR A 153 -4.26 13.26 -12.89
CA THR A 153 -3.42 12.15 -13.37
C THR A 153 -4.28 11.06 -14.01
N LYS A 154 -5.42 10.72 -13.40
CA LYS A 154 -6.33 9.72 -13.91
C LYS A 154 -6.90 10.14 -15.27
N SER A 155 -7.44 11.37 -15.38
CA SER A 155 -7.97 11.91 -16.63
C SER A 155 -6.91 11.93 -17.73
N TRP A 156 -5.71 12.41 -17.42
CA TRP A 156 -4.61 12.45 -18.39
C TRP A 156 -4.23 11.07 -18.94
N LEU A 157 -4.18 10.04 -18.09
CA LEU A 157 -3.91 8.67 -18.54
C LEU A 157 -5.02 8.13 -19.43
N LEU A 158 -6.29 8.47 -19.15
CA LEU A 158 -7.43 8.11 -19.99
C LEU A 158 -7.38 8.82 -21.35
N GLU A 159 -7.08 10.12 -21.36
CA GLU A 159 -6.92 10.90 -22.59
C GLU A 159 -5.79 10.35 -23.48
N ARG A 160 -4.69 9.90 -22.86
CA ARG A 160 -3.61 9.20 -23.56
C ARG A 160 -4.00 7.77 -23.99
N GLY A 161 -5.15 7.24 -23.61
CA GLY A 161 -5.64 5.93 -24.03
C GLY A 161 -4.94 4.73 -23.40
N PHE A 162 -4.26 4.91 -22.25
CA PHE A 162 -3.63 3.82 -21.49
C PHE A 162 -4.66 2.99 -20.72
#